data_AF-A0A537XFY7-F1
#
_entry.id   AF-A0A537XFY7-F1
#
_cell.length_a   1.000
_cell.length_b   1.000
_cell.length_c   1.000
_cell.angle_alpha   90.00
_cell.angle_beta   90.00
_cell.angle_gamma   90.00
#
_symmetry.space_group_name_H-M   'P 1'
#
loop_
_entity.id
_entity.type
_entity.pdbx_description
1 polymer ?
#
loop_
_entity_poly.entity_id
_entity_poly.type
_entity_poly.pdbx_seq_one_letter_code
_entity_poly.pdbx_strand_id
1 'polypeptide(L)'
;MRTHEPTTKLTTALNDAMARILSATLSIEAGRWFISFGCEVAREPCPPPQGPTVGVDVGVGCLAVVSTGRRVPNPRAAARYARTMARRSRECSRRQRGSRRHARSAAALARTHARMACVRRDAMHKLTTGLARSHGTVVVEHLTVANLLRSPAPRPDPQRAGHHLRT
;
A
#
# COMPACT_ATOMS: atom_id res chain seq x y z
N MET A 1 -16.08 -13.10 21.29
CA MET A 1 -15.71 -12.01 20.36
C MET A 1 -14.95 -12.63 19.19
N ARG A 2 -15.36 -12.42 17.92
CA ARG A 2 -14.65 -12.97 16.75
C ARG A 2 -13.64 -11.96 16.24
N THR A 3 -12.36 -12.32 16.20
CA THR A 3 -11.30 -11.51 15.57
C THR A 3 -11.12 -11.96 14.12
N HIS A 4 -10.80 -11.03 13.23
CA HIS A 4 -10.50 -11.35 11.83
C HIS A 4 -9.03 -11.73 11.63
N GLU A 5 -8.15 -11.28 12.53
CA GLU A 5 -6.72 -11.59 12.50
C GLU A 5 -6.39 -12.58 13.62
N PRO A 6 -5.45 -13.52 13.37
CA PRO A 6 -5.01 -14.46 14.38
C PRO A 6 -4.28 -13.72 15.49
N THR A 7 -4.81 -13.81 16.71
CA THR A 7 -4.22 -13.21 17.91
C THR A 7 -3.20 -14.11 18.59
N THR A 8 -3.00 -15.33 18.07
CA THR A 8 -2.18 -16.38 18.68
C THR A 8 -0.79 -15.90 19.07
N LYS A 9 -0.08 -15.19 18.19
CA LYS A 9 1.27 -14.68 18.49
C LYS A 9 1.30 -13.76 19.71
N LEU A 10 0.33 -12.85 19.81
CA LEU A 10 0.25 -11.94 20.94
C LEU A 10 -0.15 -12.70 22.21
N THR A 11 -1.13 -13.61 22.12
CA THR A 11 -1.56 -14.42 23.25
C THR A 11 -0.42 -15.28 23.79
N THR A 12 0.34 -15.94 22.92
CA THR A 12 1.53 -16.71 23.32
C THR A 12 2.56 -15.83 24.00
N ALA A 13 2.92 -14.68 23.41
CA ALA A 13 3.91 -13.78 24.00
C ALA A 13 3.48 -13.21 25.36
N LEU A 14 2.18 -12.99 25.57
CA LEU A 14 1.64 -12.56 26.88
C LEU A 14 1.70 -13.70 27.90
N ASN A 15 1.36 -14.93 27.50
CA ASN A 15 1.40 -16.09 28.37
C ASN A 15 2.83 -16.44 28.80
N ASP A 16 3.79 -16.30 27.89
CA ASP A 16 5.21 -16.56 28.15
C ASP A 16 5.90 -15.40 28.91
N ALA A 17 5.13 -14.41 29.38
CA ALA A 17 5.62 -13.17 30.02
C ALA A 17 6.66 -12.39 29.20
N MET A 18 6.72 -12.65 27.89
CA MET A 18 7.62 -11.97 26.95
C MET A 18 7.03 -10.67 26.41
N ALA A 19 5.74 -10.41 26.62
CA ALA A 19 5.07 -9.20 26.17
C ALA A 19 4.22 -8.56 27.27
N ARG A 20 4.14 -7.23 27.24
CA ARG A 20 3.27 -6.42 28.11
C ARG A 20 2.48 -5.43 27.26
N ILE A 21 1.15 -5.44 27.36
CA ILE A 21 0.30 -4.44 26.71
C ILE A 21 0.41 -3.13 27.49
N LEU A 22 0.72 -2.04 26.77
CA LEU A 22 0.82 -0.69 27.31
C LEU A 22 -0.42 0.14 27.00
N SER A 23 -1.01 -0.04 25.82
CA SER A 23 -2.17 0.73 25.39
C SER A 23 -3.01 -0.05 24.38
N ALA A 24 -4.29 0.33 24.27
CA ALA A 24 -5.20 -0.18 23.27
C ALA A 24 -5.93 0.99 22.59
N THR A 25 -5.81 1.10 21.28
CA THR A 25 -6.48 2.14 20.47
C THR A 25 -7.59 1.50 19.65
N LEU A 26 -8.83 1.92 19.89
CA LEU A 26 -10.00 1.52 19.11
C LEU A 26 -10.23 2.52 17.97
N SER A 27 -10.37 2.02 16.74
CA SER A 27 -10.69 2.85 15.58
C SER A 27 -11.73 2.19 14.69
N ILE A 28 -12.44 3.00 13.90
CA ILE A 28 -13.41 2.52 12.91
C ILE A 28 -13.04 3.04 11.53
N GLU A 29 -12.84 2.14 10.56
CA GLU A 29 -12.55 2.48 9.17
C GLU A 29 -13.55 1.79 8.24
N ALA A 30 -14.29 2.59 7.46
CA ALA A 30 -15.27 2.10 6.48
C ALA A 30 -16.29 1.07 7.03
N GLY A 31 -16.66 1.21 8.30
CA GLY A 31 -17.60 0.32 8.99
C GLY A 31 -16.98 -0.94 9.59
N ARG A 32 -15.66 -1.03 9.65
CA ARG A 32 -14.93 -2.10 10.35
C ARG A 32 -14.25 -1.53 11.60
N TRP A 33 -14.39 -2.24 12.71
CA TRP A 33 -13.69 -1.93 13.95
C TRP A 33 -12.28 -2.53 13.92
N PHE A 34 -11.31 -1.75 14.40
CA PHE A 34 -9.92 -2.15 14.58
C PHE A 34 -9.53 -1.84 16.02
N ILE A 35 -8.75 -2.75 16.62
CA ILE A 35 -8.11 -2.54 17.92
C ILE A 35 -6.63 -2.74 17.69
N SER A 36 -5.84 -1.72 18.00
CA SER A 36 -4.38 -1.77 17.96
C SER A 36 -3.85 -1.81 19.39
N PHE A 37 -3.05 -2.83 19.72
CA PHE A 37 -2.41 -2.95 21.03
C PHE A 37 -0.95 -2.48 20.92
N GLY A 38 -0.61 -1.40 21.62
CA GLY A 38 0.78 -1.02 21.84
C GLY A 38 1.37 -1.95 22.88
N CYS A 39 2.36 -2.75 22.51
CA CYS A 39 2.94 -3.75 23.41
C CYS A 39 4.46 -3.57 23.48
N GLU A 40 5.01 -3.71 24.67
CA GLU A 40 6.43 -3.95 24.89
C GLU A 40 6.68 -5.45 24.75
N VAL A 41 7.67 -5.85 23.97
CA VAL A 41 7.98 -7.26 23.73
C VAL A 41 9.48 -7.47 23.90
N ALA A 42 9.85 -8.33 24.83
CA ALA A 42 11.20 -8.82 24.98
C ALA A 42 11.59 -9.58 23.71
N ARG A 43 12.60 -9.08 23.01
CA ARG A 43 13.02 -9.63 21.73
C ARG A 43 14.53 -9.71 21.70
N GLU A 44 15.06 -10.89 21.39
CA GLU A 44 16.49 -11.03 21.19
C GLU A 44 16.93 -10.20 19.96
N PRO A 45 18.10 -9.55 20.02
CA PRO A 45 18.65 -8.83 18.87
C PRO A 45 18.80 -9.80 17.70
N CYS A 46 18.03 -9.57 16.63
CA CYS A 46 18.20 -10.32 15.40
C CYS A 46 19.39 -9.69 14.64
N PRO A 47 20.43 -10.47 14.28
CA PRO A 47 21.50 -9.93 13.45
C PRO A 47 20.92 -9.39 12.15
N PRO A 48 21.52 -8.34 11.56
CA PRO A 48 21.05 -7.79 10.30
C PRO A 48 21.03 -8.92 9.25
N PRO A 49 20.03 -8.93 8.34
CA PRO A 49 19.97 -9.92 7.30
C PRO A 49 21.29 -9.96 6.53
N GLN A 50 21.88 -11.14 6.39
CA GLN A 50 23.05 -11.33 5.55
C GLN A 50 22.55 -11.49 4.11
N GLY A 51 23.02 -10.65 3.20
CA GLY A 51 22.58 -10.70 1.81
C GLY A 51 23.15 -9.57 0.98
N PRO A 52 23.13 -9.70 -0.36
CA PRO A 52 23.71 -8.70 -1.25
C PRO A 52 22.99 -7.36 -1.13
N THR A 53 23.69 -6.29 -1.51
CA THR A 53 23.06 -4.97 -1.67
C THR A 53 22.12 -4.99 -2.87
N VAL A 54 20.95 -4.36 -2.73
CA VAL A 54 19.95 -4.29 -3.79
C VAL A 54 19.45 -2.87 -4.03
N GLY A 55 19.45 -2.47 -5.30
CA GLY A 55 18.81 -1.24 -5.75
C GLY A 55 17.33 -1.48 -6.04
N VAL A 56 16.48 -0.53 -5.67
CA VAL A 56 15.03 -0.57 -5.93
C VAL A 56 14.62 0.72 -6.63
N ASP A 57 14.25 0.60 -7.89
CA ASP A 57 13.59 1.65 -8.66
C ASP A 57 12.07 1.49 -8.52
N VAL A 58 11.37 2.54 -8.11
CA VAL A 58 9.92 2.54 -7.87
C VAL A 58 9.21 3.35 -8.95
N GLY A 59 8.08 2.84 -9.47
CA GLY A 59 7.42 3.44 -10.61
C GLY A 59 5.89 3.40 -10.60
N VAL A 60 5.29 4.12 -11.56
CA VAL A 60 3.84 4.11 -11.79
C VAL A 60 3.42 2.91 -12.65
N GLY A 61 4.22 2.56 -13.66
CA GLY A 61 3.96 1.44 -14.57
C GLY A 61 4.09 0.06 -13.92
N CYS A 62 5.14 -0.12 -13.12
CA CYS A 62 5.41 -1.25 -12.24
C CYS A 62 5.69 -0.74 -10.82
N LEU A 63 5.31 -1.50 -9.79
CA LEU A 63 5.48 -1.07 -8.40
C LEU A 63 6.95 -0.82 -8.06
N ALA A 64 7.80 -1.76 -8.46
CA ALA A 64 9.24 -1.64 -8.32
C ALA A 64 9.99 -2.53 -9.31
N VAL A 65 11.18 -2.12 -9.74
CA VAL A 65 12.18 -2.95 -10.39
C VAL A 65 13.36 -3.07 -9.44
N VAL A 66 13.78 -4.30 -9.19
CA VAL A 66 14.87 -4.62 -8.29
C VAL A 66 16.12 -4.86 -9.14
N SER A 67 17.30 -4.41 -8.70
CA SER A 67 18.57 -4.53 -9.45
C SER A 67 18.96 -5.95 -9.82
N THR A 68 18.35 -6.96 -9.19
CA THR A 68 18.43 -8.38 -9.55
C THR A 68 17.64 -8.75 -10.82
N GLY A 69 17.00 -7.77 -11.47
CA GLY A 69 16.15 -7.96 -12.65
C GLY A 69 14.69 -8.28 -12.33
N ARG A 70 14.33 -8.47 -11.06
CA ARG A 70 12.95 -8.78 -10.65
C ARG A 70 12.04 -7.56 -10.79
N ARG A 71 10.99 -7.69 -11.59
CA ARG A 71 9.93 -6.67 -11.73
C ARG A 71 8.74 -7.01 -10.85
N VAL A 72 8.33 -6.06 -10.03
CA VAL A 72 7.18 -6.18 -9.13
C VAL A 72 6.00 -5.44 -9.75
N PRO A 73 4.89 -6.13 -10.09
CA PRO A 73 3.78 -5.50 -10.78
C PRO A 73 3.05 -4.51 -9.86
N ASN A 74 2.59 -3.39 -10.44
CA ASN A 74 1.69 -2.49 -9.74
C ASN A 74 0.30 -3.14 -9.65
N PRO A 75 -0.31 -3.29 -8.46
CA PRO A 75 -1.64 -3.89 -8.33
C PRO A 75 -2.76 -3.08 -9.04
N ARG A 76 -2.47 -1.86 -9.50
CA ARG A 76 -3.37 -0.99 -10.28
C ARG A 76 -4.78 -0.93 -9.67
N ALA A 77 -4.84 -0.82 -8.33
CA ALA A 77 -6.09 -0.87 -7.58
C ALA A 77 -7.09 0.19 -8.06
N ALA A 78 -6.62 1.39 -8.41
CA ALA A 78 -7.47 2.44 -8.95
C ALA A 78 -8.14 2.03 -10.27
N ALA A 79 -7.37 1.53 -11.24
CA ALA A 79 -7.91 1.06 -12.51
C ALA A 79 -8.89 -0.12 -12.30
N ARG A 80 -8.52 -1.09 -11.45
CA ARG A 80 -9.35 -2.26 -11.14
C ARG A 80 -10.72 -1.89 -10.57
N TYR A 81 -10.78 -0.86 -9.72
CA TYR A 81 -12.01 -0.44 -9.04
C TYR A 81 -12.67 0.81 -9.66
N ALA A 82 -12.15 1.33 -10.78
CA ALA A 82 -12.58 2.60 -11.38
C ALA A 82 -14.08 2.64 -11.69
N ARG A 83 -14.62 1.61 -12.36
CA ARG A 83 -16.06 1.53 -12.69
C ARG A 83 -16.94 1.56 -11.44
N THR A 84 -16.56 0.79 -10.41
CA THR A 84 -17.30 0.73 -9.14
C THR A 84 -17.25 2.05 -8.40
N MET A 85 -16.07 2.68 -8.35
CA MET A 85 -15.87 3.99 -7.73
C MET A 85 -16.69 5.06 -8.43
N ALA A 86 -16.66 5.12 -9.77
CA ALA A 86 -17.45 6.08 -10.54
C ALA A 86 -18.96 5.91 -10.30
N ARG A 87 -19.46 4.67 -10.30
CA ARG A 87 -20.87 4.38 -10.01
C ARG A 87 -21.26 4.81 -8.59
N ARG A 88 -20.47 4.45 -7.57
CA ARG A 88 -20.75 4.78 -6.16
C ARG A 88 -20.63 6.28 -5.88
N SER A 89 -19.68 6.96 -6.52
CA SER A 89 -19.52 8.41 -6.43
C SER A 89 -20.73 9.14 -7.02
N ARG A 90 -21.18 8.76 -8.23
CA ARG A 90 -22.40 9.32 -8.84
C ARG A 90 -23.64 9.07 -7.99
N GLU A 91 -23.79 7.84 -7.46
CA GLU A 91 -24.90 7.53 -6.57
C GLU A 91 -24.88 8.43 -5.34
N CYS A 92 -23.74 8.55 -4.66
CA CYS A 92 -23.62 9.38 -3.46
C CYS A 92 -23.93 10.85 -3.73
N SER A 93 -23.42 11.40 -4.84
CA SER A 93 -23.66 12.79 -5.26
C SER A 93 -25.13 13.10 -5.51
N ARG A 94 -25.89 12.14 -6.05
CA ARG A 94 -27.34 12.28 -6.31
C ARG A 94 -28.22 12.15 -5.07
N ARG A 95 -27.69 11.72 -3.91
CA ARG A 95 -28.48 11.58 -2.68
C ARG A 95 -28.45 12.88 -1.89
N GLN A 96 -29.59 13.23 -1.29
CA GLN A 96 -29.67 14.37 -0.37
C GLN A 96 -28.78 14.15 0.85
N ARG A 97 -27.84 15.08 1.08
CA ARG A 97 -26.96 15.08 2.26
C ARG A 97 -27.79 15.01 3.55
N GLY A 98 -27.30 14.29 4.56
CA GLY A 98 -28.03 14.06 5.82
C GLY A 98 -29.09 12.96 5.76
N SER A 99 -29.57 12.56 4.59
CA SER A 99 -30.54 11.45 4.49
C SER A 99 -29.92 10.08 4.82
N ARG A 100 -30.76 9.15 5.31
CA ARG A 100 -30.36 7.75 5.52
C ARG A 100 -29.83 7.09 4.24
N ARG A 101 -30.34 7.46 3.07
CA ARG A 101 -29.88 6.95 1.77
C ARG A 101 -28.48 7.47 1.42
N HIS A 102 -28.20 8.75 1.69
CA HIS A 102 -26.87 9.32 1.51
C HIS A 102 -25.84 8.66 2.43
N ALA A 103 -26.16 8.44 3.71
CA ALA A 103 -25.27 7.76 4.64
C ALA A 103 -24.90 6.34 4.15
N ARG A 104 -25.88 5.58 3.62
CA ARG A 104 -25.65 4.24 3.04
C ARG A 104 -24.76 4.29 1.80
N SER A 105 -24.99 5.23 0.87
CA SER A 105 -24.17 5.37 -0.34
C SER A 105 -22.74 5.85 -0.03
N ALA A 106 -22.59 6.79 0.92
CA ALA A 106 -21.30 7.27 1.39
C ALA A 106 -20.49 6.15 2.04
N ALA A 107 -21.12 5.32 2.89
CA ALA A 107 -20.47 4.16 3.48
C ALA A 107 -20.04 3.13 2.41
N ALA A 108 -20.84 2.92 1.36
CA ALA A 108 -20.45 2.06 0.25
C ALA A 108 -19.25 2.60 -0.53
N LEU A 109 -19.21 3.91 -0.78
CA LEU A 109 -18.07 4.57 -1.41
C LEU A 109 -16.81 4.44 -0.53
N ALA A 110 -16.92 4.71 0.77
CA ALA A 110 -15.82 4.57 1.73
C ALA A 110 -15.25 3.14 1.76
N ARG A 111 -16.11 2.11 1.71
CA ARG A 111 -15.67 0.70 1.60
C ARG A 111 -14.86 0.42 0.33
N THR A 112 -15.17 1.06 -0.80
CA THR A 112 -14.36 0.93 -2.02
C THR A 112 -12.98 1.57 -1.84
N HIS A 113 -12.92 2.77 -1.26
CA HIS A 113 -11.65 3.43 -0.98
C HIS A 113 -10.78 2.62 -0.02
N ALA A 114 -11.36 2.13 1.08
CA ALA A 114 -10.67 1.27 2.04
C ALA A 114 -10.15 -0.02 1.38
N ARG A 115 -10.94 -0.64 0.48
CA ARG A 115 -10.48 -1.82 -0.26
C ARG A 115 -9.30 -1.51 -1.18
N MET A 116 -9.34 -0.38 -1.90
CA MET A 116 -8.23 0.05 -2.75
C MET A 116 -6.96 0.34 -1.93
N ALA A 117 -7.10 0.98 -0.78
CA ALA A 117 -5.99 1.23 0.14
C ALA A 117 -5.40 -0.08 0.67
N CYS A 118 -6.25 -1.02 1.09
CA CYS A 118 -5.84 -2.34 1.56
C CYS A 118 -5.05 -3.12 0.50
N VAL A 119 -5.49 -3.09 -0.77
CA VAL A 119 -4.77 -3.75 -1.88
C VAL A 119 -3.39 -3.13 -2.12
N ARG A 120 -3.27 -1.79 -2.06
CA ARG A 120 -1.97 -1.12 -2.18
C ARG A 120 -1.05 -1.47 -1.01
N ARG A 121 -1.59 -1.44 0.20
CA ARG A 121 -0.85 -1.74 1.44
C ARG A 121 -0.34 -3.18 1.46
N ASP A 122 -1.15 -4.14 1.04
CA ASP A 122 -0.76 -5.55 0.91
C ASP A 122 0.43 -5.74 -0.05
N ALA A 123 0.37 -5.12 -1.24
CA ALA A 123 1.46 -5.20 -2.21
C ALA A 123 2.76 -4.58 -1.66
N MET A 124 2.66 -3.43 -0.98
CA MET A 124 3.81 -2.76 -0.36
C MET A 124 4.42 -3.60 0.78
N HIS A 125 3.59 -4.18 1.66
CA HIS A 125 4.10 -5.01 2.75
C HIS A 125 4.78 -6.27 2.25
N LYS A 126 4.21 -6.95 1.24
CA LYS A 126 4.84 -8.14 0.64
C LYS A 126 6.19 -7.81 0.02
N LEU A 127 6.28 -6.70 -0.71
CA LEU A 127 7.52 -6.24 -1.30
C LEU A 127 8.58 -5.94 -0.23
N THR A 128 8.25 -5.06 0.71
CA THR A 128 9.19 -4.62 1.76
C THR A 128 9.63 -5.76 2.67
N THR A 129 8.70 -6.64 3.08
CA THR A 129 9.03 -7.84 3.87
C THR A 129 9.94 -8.79 3.09
N GLY A 130 9.69 -8.97 1.79
CA GLY A 130 10.54 -9.79 0.93
C GLY A 130 11.95 -9.24 0.85
N LEU A 131 12.10 -7.93 0.63
CA LEU A 131 13.41 -7.27 0.55
C LEU A 131 14.16 -7.34 1.88
N ALA A 132 13.50 -6.96 2.98
CA ALA A 132 14.09 -6.95 4.33
C ALA A 132 14.53 -8.33 4.82
N ARG A 133 13.96 -9.43 4.29
CA ARG A 133 14.37 -10.79 4.63
C ARG A 133 15.52 -11.33 3.79
N SER A 134 15.77 -10.76 2.62
CA SER A 134 16.67 -11.35 1.61
C SER A 134 17.93 -10.53 1.34
N HIS A 135 17.96 -9.25 1.73
CA HIS A 135 19.07 -8.35 1.44
C HIS A 135 19.49 -7.63 2.71
N GLY A 136 20.80 -7.51 2.92
CA GLY A 136 21.35 -6.79 4.07
C GLY A 136 21.31 -5.28 3.89
N THR A 137 21.38 -4.80 2.66
CA THR A 137 21.28 -3.38 2.32
C THR A 137 20.29 -3.17 1.18
N VAL A 138 19.34 -2.25 1.39
CA VAL A 138 18.35 -1.85 0.37
C VAL A 138 18.58 -0.38 0.04
N VAL A 139 18.94 -0.09 -1.20
CA VAL A 139 19.12 1.26 -1.72
C VAL A 139 17.88 1.62 -2.52
N VAL A 140 17.25 2.74 -2.18
CA VAL A 140 16.05 3.25 -2.86
C VAL A 140 16.40 4.60 -3.47
N GLU A 141 16.01 4.79 -4.72
CA GLU A 141 16.23 6.07 -5.40
C GLU A 141 15.37 7.19 -4.79
N HIS A 142 15.90 8.40 -4.75
CA HIS A 142 15.14 9.57 -4.34
C HIS A 142 14.18 9.98 -5.46
N LEU A 143 12.92 9.60 -5.31
CA LEU A 143 11.92 9.73 -6.36
C LEU A 143 10.98 10.93 -6.13
N THR A 144 11.12 11.97 -6.95
CA THR A 144 10.14 13.07 -6.99
C THR A 144 8.90 12.63 -7.78
N VAL A 145 7.78 12.39 -7.09
CA VAL A 145 6.53 11.91 -7.71
C VAL A 145 6.05 12.80 -8.86
N ALA A 146 6.26 14.12 -8.77
CA ALA A 146 5.91 15.06 -9.85
C ALA A 146 6.64 14.74 -11.17
N ASN A 147 7.90 14.29 -11.10
CA ASN A 147 8.69 13.94 -12.28
C ASN A 147 8.18 12.66 -12.95
N LEU A 148 7.60 11.74 -12.19
CA LEU A 148 7.02 10.50 -12.73
C LEU A 148 5.67 10.70 -13.43
N LEU A 149 4.95 11.76 -13.09
CA LEU A 149 3.66 12.08 -13.71
C LEU A 149 3.82 12.97 -14.95
N ARG A 150 5.02 13.50 -15.18
CA ARG A 150 5.34 14.33 -16.33
C ARG A 150 5.53 13.43 -17.55
N SER A 151 4.80 13.71 -18.64
CA SER A 151 5.08 13.09 -19.93
C SER A 151 6.53 13.43 -20.35
N PRO A 152 7.29 12.48 -20.92
CA PRO A 152 8.62 12.75 -21.44
C PRO A 152 8.58 13.93 -22.42
N ALA A 153 9.60 14.79 -22.39
CA ALA A 153 9.74 15.81 -23.42
C ALA A 153 9.88 15.11 -24.79
N PRO A 154 9.24 15.63 -25.85
CA PRO A 154 9.38 15.08 -27.20
C PRO A 154 10.85 15.07 -27.59
N ARG A 155 11.44 13.89 -27.85
CA ARG A 155 12.80 13.82 -28.37
C ARG A 155 12.78 14.18 -29.85
N PRO A 156 13.54 15.19 -30.31
CA PRO A 156 13.65 15.50 -31.72
C PRO A 156 14.22 14.29 -32.48
N ASP A 157 13.64 13.99 -33.63
CA ASP A 157 14.04 12.91 -34.51
C ASP A 157 15.36 13.30 -35.21
N PRO A 158 16.47 12.58 -34.97
CA PRO A 158 17.76 12.90 -35.59
C PRO A 158 17.74 12.73 -37.12
N GLN A 159 16.75 12.05 -37.69
CA GLN A 159 16.63 11.82 -39.14
C GLN A 159 15.67 12.80 -39.83
N ARG A 160 14.90 13.59 -39.07
CA ARG A 160 13.91 14.55 -39.60
C ARG A 160 13.83 15.80 -38.73
N ALA A 161 14.51 16.86 -39.18
CA ALA A 161 14.46 18.17 -38.53
C ALA A 161 13.01 18.67 -38.41
N GLY A 162 12.59 19.04 -37.20
CA GLY A 162 11.22 19.49 -36.90
C GLY A 162 10.23 18.39 -36.51
N HIS A 163 10.63 17.12 -36.57
CA HIS A 163 9.81 15.99 -36.12
C HIS A 163 10.31 15.45 -34.78
N HIS A 164 9.40 14.85 -34.01
CA HIS A 164 9.72 14.21 -32.74
C HIS A 164 9.44 12.70 -32.82
N LEU A 165 10.25 11.90 -32.13
CA LEU A 165 10.04 10.47 -31.99
C LEU A 165 8.66 10.21 -31.37
N ARG A 166 7.84 9.38 -32.02
CA ARG A 166 6.59 8.90 -31.43
C ARG A 166 6.93 7.86 -30.35
N THR A 167 6.79 8.25 -29.08
CA THR A 167 6.86 7.36 -27.91
C THR A 167 5.53 6.64 -27.67
#